data_AF-A0A410UVM2-F1
#
_entry.id   AF-A0A410UVM2-F1
#
_cell.length_a   1.000
_cell.length_b   1.000
_cell.length_c   1.000
_cell.angle_alpha   90.00
_cell.angle_beta   90.00
_cell.angle_gamma   90.00
#
_symmetry.space_group_name_H-M   'P 1'
#
loop_
_entity.id
_entity.type
_entity.pdbx_description
1 polymer ?
#
loop_
_entity_poly.entity_id
_entity_poly.type
_entity_poly.pdbx_seq_one_letter_code
_entity_poly.pdbx_strand_id
1 'polypeptide(L)'
;MHANGRSKSMPLDESGIKQLYPQLFSELDAMADASDAQFCVRYPQFVAELEHDFATEEQWMGELETGMLQQHRAEHAQLLRLLHHAQSRVMAGDCQLGRKILPLLSPWFAEHISAMDTVWAHAACRPSVPVESRA
;
A
#
# COMPACT_ATOMS: atom_id res chain seq x y z
N MET A 1 18.54 14.39 2.86
CA MET A 1 18.85 12.98 2.56
C MET A 1 18.49 12.17 3.80
N HIS A 2 17.25 11.72 3.93
CA HIS A 2 16.89 10.77 4.97
C HIS A 2 17.00 9.37 4.37
N ALA A 3 18.10 8.70 4.67
CA ALA A 3 18.22 7.27 4.45
C ALA A 3 17.43 6.58 5.57
N ASN A 4 16.22 6.13 5.29
CA ASN A 4 15.50 5.27 6.22
C ASN A 4 15.81 3.81 5.89
N GLY A 5 16.64 3.22 6.74
CA GLY A 5 16.97 1.81 6.69
C GLY A 5 15.75 0.95 7.02
N ARG A 6 15.11 0.38 6.01
CA ARG A 6 14.21 -0.77 6.20
C ARG A 6 15.08 -1.99 6.54
N SER A 7 15.07 -2.40 7.81
CA SER A 7 15.69 -3.65 8.25
C SER A 7 14.64 -4.76 8.42
N LYS A 8 14.87 -5.86 7.69
CA LYS A 8 14.59 -7.28 8.00
C LYS A 8 13.19 -7.68 8.48
N SER A 9 12.51 -8.48 7.63
CA SER A 9 11.58 -9.55 8.01
C SER A 9 10.57 -9.17 9.10
N MET A 10 9.58 -8.35 8.74
CA MET A 10 8.41 -8.14 9.59
C MET A 10 7.41 -9.29 9.43
N PRO A 11 6.72 -9.69 10.51
CA PRO A 11 5.77 -10.80 10.47
C PRO A 11 4.55 -10.49 9.59
N LEU A 12 4.05 -11.52 8.91
CA LEU A 12 2.78 -11.54 8.17
C LEU A 12 1.56 -11.52 9.13
N ASP A 13 1.55 -10.60 10.08
CA ASP A 13 0.41 -10.36 10.97
C ASP A 13 -0.17 -8.95 10.76
N GLU A 14 -1.35 -8.71 11.34
CA GLU A 14 -2.06 -7.43 11.21
C GLU A 14 -1.19 -6.23 11.67
N SER A 15 -0.27 -6.45 12.61
CA SER A 15 0.63 -5.41 13.12
C SER A 15 1.77 -5.12 12.14
N GLY A 16 2.32 -6.14 11.47
CA GLY A 16 3.32 -6.00 10.43
C GLY A 16 2.80 -5.26 9.20
N ILE A 17 1.57 -5.58 8.75
CA ILE A 17 0.95 -4.89 7.60
C ILE A 17 0.61 -3.44 7.97
N LYS A 18 0.03 -3.20 9.15
CA LYS A 18 -0.27 -1.83 9.62
C LYS A 18 0.98 -0.97 9.85
N GLN A 19 2.17 -1.56 10.00
CA GLN A 19 3.44 -0.84 10.13
C GLN A 19 4.03 -0.36 8.79
N LEU A 20 3.49 -0.79 7.65
CA LEU A 20 3.88 -0.24 6.34
C LEU A 20 3.32 1.18 6.12
N TYR A 21 2.11 1.43 6.62
CA TYR A 21 1.35 2.65 6.34
C TYR A 21 1.54 3.88 7.28
N PRO A 22 2.20 3.85 8.45
CA PRO A 22 2.32 5.05 9.30
C PRO A 22 3.08 6.18 8.61
N GLN A 23 4.13 5.86 7.85
CA GLN A 23 4.89 6.80 7.04
C GLN A 23 4.04 7.33 5.88
N LEU A 24 3.18 6.49 5.28
CA LEU A 24 2.23 6.89 4.25
C LEU A 24 1.27 7.96 4.76
N PHE A 25 0.64 7.74 5.92
CA PHE A 25 -0.27 8.72 6.53
C PHE A 25 0.46 10.01 6.92
N SER A 26 1.69 9.91 7.43
CA SER A 26 2.50 11.09 7.73
C SER A 26 2.84 11.91 6.49
N GLU A 27 3.11 11.28 5.34
CA GLU A 27 3.36 12.01 4.09
C GLU A 27 2.06 12.60 3.52
N LEU A 28 0.90 11.92 3.66
CA LEU A 28 -0.40 12.47 3.29
C LEU A 28 -0.71 13.76 4.06
N ASP A 29 -0.47 13.77 5.37
CA ASP A 29 -0.63 14.96 6.21
C ASP A 29 0.34 16.07 5.78
N ALA A 30 1.62 15.73 5.55
CA ALA A 30 2.63 16.71 5.10
C ALA A 30 2.30 17.31 3.72
N MET A 31 1.71 16.52 2.82
CA MET A 31 1.28 16.97 1.50
C MET A 31 0.01 17.82 1.54
N ALA A 32 -0.87 17.62 2.53
CA ALA A 32 -2.08 18.43 2.69
C ALA A 32 -1.73 19.92 2.91
N ASP A 33 -0.71 20.19 3.72
CA ASP A 33 -0.25 21.54 4.07
C ASP A 33 0.83 22.10 3.13
N ALA A 34 1.33 21.30 2.19
CA ALA A 34 2.39 21.70 1.26
C ALA A 34 1.92 22.84 0.33
N SER A 35 2.81 23.77 -0.02
CA SER A 35 2.57 24.70 -1.15
C SER A 35 2.50 23.94 -2.48
N ASP A 36 1.95 24.53 -3.54
CA ASP A 36 1.83 23.84 -4.83
C ASP A 36 3.19 23.41 -5.41
N ALA A 37 4.22 24.24 -5.27
CA ALA A 37 5.58 23.88 -5.67
C ALA A 37 6.10 22.66 -4.89
N GLN A 38 5.82 22.58 -3.59
CA GLN A 38 6.21 21.45 -2.76
C GLN A 38 5.37 20.21 -3.06
N PHE A 39 4.06 20.38 -3.24
CA PHE A 39 3.12 19.31 -3.56
C PHE A 39 3.52 18.61 -4.86
N CYS A 40 3.77 19.41 -5.90
CA CYS A 40 4.10 18.90 -7.22
C CYS A 40 5.50 18.21 -7.26
N VAL A 41 6.38 18.47 -6.28
CA VAL A 41 7.62 17.69 -6.07
C VAL A 41 7.40 16.42 -5.23
N ARG A 42 6.56 16.50 -4.19
CA ARG A 42 6.30 15.38 -3.26
C ARG A 42 5.43 14.28 -3.86
N TYR A 43 4.45 14.63 -4.68
CA TYR A 43 3.50 13.68 -5.25
C TYR A 43 4.15 12.49 -5.98
N PRO A 44 5.10 12.67 -6.91
CA PRO A 44 5.75 11.53 -7.55
C PRO A 44 6.60 10.69 -6.57
N GLN A 45 7.13 11.29 -5.50
CA GLN A 45 7.86 10.57 -4.45
C GLN A 45 6.90 9.69 -3.65
N PHE A 46 5.76 10.26 -3.23
CA PHE A 46 4.69 9.55 -2.57
C PHE A 46 4.20 8.34 -3.38
N VAL A 47 3.95 8.51 -4.69
CA VAL A 47 3.50 7.39 -5.55
C VAL A 47 4.56 6.29 -5.62
N ALA A 48 5.84 6.63 -5.74
CA ALA A 48 6.92 5.66 -5.79
C ALA A 48 7.12 4.91 -4.45
N GLU A 49 6.94 5.60 -3.33
CA GLU A 49 7.00 4.98 -1.99
C GLU A 49 5.85 3.98 -1.80
N LEU A 50 4.64 4.37 -2.21
CA LEU A 50 3.47 3.49 -2.11
C LEU A 50 3.60 2.25 -3.02
N GLU A 51 4.12 2.42 -4.25
CA GLU A 51 4.38 1.29 -5.16
C GLU A 51 5.38 0.30 -4.54
N HIS A 52 6.41 0.80 -3.87
CA HIS A 52 7.36 -0.06 -3.16
C HIS A 52 6.73 -0.81 -1.98
N ASP A 53 5.84 -0.15 -1.23
CA ASP A 53 5.14 -0.78 -0.10
C ASP A 53 4.23 -1.91 -0.57
N PHE A 54 3.45 -1.69 -1.63
CA PHE A 54 2.64 -2.73 -2.27
C PHE A 54 3.49 -3.89 -2.81
N ALA A 55 4.60 -3.60 -3.49
CA ALA A 55 5.49 -4.66 -3.97
C ALA A 55 6.08 -5.51 -2.84
N THR A 56 6.39 -4.87 -1.70
CA THR A 56 6.91 -5.55 -0.50
C THR A 56 5.84 -6.46 0.11
N GLU A 57 4.63 -5.93 0.28
CA GLU A 57 3.48 -6.70 0.79
C GLU A 57 3.15 -7.90 -0.10
N GLU A 58 3.06 -7.69 -1.41
CA GLU A 58 2.77 -8.74 -2.38
C GLU A 58 3.85 -9.82 -2.43
N GLN A 59 5.12 -9.44 -2.18
CA GLN A 59 6.22 -10.40 -2.02
C GLN A 59 6.03 -11.26 -0.78
N TRP A 60 5.65 -10.66 0.35
CA TRP A 60 5.39 -11.41 1.58
C TRP A 60 4.21 -12.38 1.41
N MET A 61 3.20 -12.01 0.62
CA MET A 61 2.06 -12.87 0.32
C MET A 61 2.35 -13.95 -0.75
N GLY A 62 3.41 -13.79 -1.55
CA GLY A 62 3.70 -14.61 -2.73
C GLY A 62 3.96 -16.10 -2.46
N GLU A 63 4.20 -16.49 -1.21
CA GLU A 63 4.38 -17.89 -0.82
C GLU A 63 3.06 -18.69 -0.76
N LEU A 64 1.91 -17.99 -0.82
CA LEU A 64 0.57 -18.57 -0.73
C LEU A 64 -0.21 -18.28 -2.02
N GLU A 65 0.12 -18.95 -3.13
CA GLU A 65 -0.60 -18.75 -4.41
C GLU A 65 -2.09 -19.14 -4.29
N THR A 66 -2.94 -18.15 -4.04
CA THR A 66 -4.39 -18.31 -3.88
C THR A 66 -5.15 -17.29 -4.73
N GLY A 67 -6.43 -17.56 -5.02
CA GLY A 67 -7.31 -16.60 -5.73
C GLY A 67 -7.45 -15.25 -5.02
N MET A 68 -7.26 -15.20 -3.70
CA MET A 68 -7.28 -13.95 -2.94
C MET A 68 -6.07 -13.05 -3.25
N LEU A 69 -4.90 -13.63 -3.53
CA LEU A 69 -3.69 -12.86 -3.88
C LEU A 69 -3.88 -12.11 -5.20
N GLN A 70 -4.55 -12.73 -6.16
CA GLN A 70 -4.81 -12.11 -7.45
C GLN A 70 -5.81 -10.94 -7.33
N GLN A 71 -6.85 -11.07 -6.50
CA GLN A 71 -7.75 -9.95 -6.23
C GLN A 71 -7.01 -8.81 -5.50
N HIS A 72 -6.17 -9.13 -4.51
CA HIS A 72 -5.41 -8.15 -3.75
C HIS A 72 -4.48 -7.32 -4.65
N ARG A 73 -3.70 -7.99 -5.51
CA ARG A 73 -2.87 -7.34 -6.54
C ARG A 73 -3.68 -6.48 -7.51
N ALA A 74 -4.88 -6.91 -7.86
CA ALA A 74 -5.74 -6.16 -8.77
C ALA A 74 -6.21 -4.82 -8.17
N GLU A 75 -6.57 -4.82 -6.87
CA GLU A 75 -6.93 -3.61 -6.12
C GLU A 75 -5.73 -2.64 -6.00
N HIS A 76 -4.55 -3.14 -5.64
CA HIS A 76 -3.31 -2.34 -5.63
C HIS A 76 -3.02 -1.69 -6.99
N ALA A 77 -3.07 -2.49 -8.06
CA ALA A 77 -2.83 -2.00 -9.41
C ALA A 77 -3.89 -0.98 -9.85
N GLN A 78 -5.14 -1.11 -9.40
CA GLN A 78 -6.19 -0.14 -9.69
C GLN A 78 -5.92 1.20 -9.02
N LEU A 79 -5.49 1.19 -7.76
CA LEU A 79 -5.13 2.39 -7.04
C LEU A 79 -3.92 3.09 -7.68
N LEU A 80 -2.85 2.35 -7.96
CA LEU A 80 -1.64 2.88 -8.60
C LEU A 80 -1.95 3.49 -9.98
N ARG A 81 -2.84 2.86 -10.77
CA ARG A 81 -3.29 3.43 -12.05
C ARG A 81 -3.94 4.81 -11.88
N LEU A 82 -4.80 4.99 -10.88
CA LEU A 82 -5.43 6.28 -10.59
C LEU A 82 -4.40 7.33 -10.17
N LEU A 83 -3.45 6.94 -9.32
CA LEU A 83 -2.40 7.83 -8.83
C LEU A 83 -1.43 8.26 -9.94
N HIS A 84 -1.01 7.34 -10.81
CA HIS A 84 -0.17 7.70 -11.96
C HIS A 84 -0.91 8.60 -12.97
N HIS A 85 -2.21 8.38 -13.18
CA HIS A 85 -2.99 9.28 -14.02
C HIS A 85 -2.99 10.72 -13.47
N ALA A 86 -3.18 10.87 -12.16
CA ALA A 86 -3.13 12.16 -11.50
C ALA A 86 -1.73 12.76 -11.48
N GLN A 87 -0.68 11.94 -11.28
CA GLN A 87 0.71 12.36 -11.31
C GLN A 87 1.05 13.12 -12.58
N SER A 88 0.56 12.67 -13.75
CA SER A 88 0.81 13.35 -15.03
C SER A 88 0.32 14.82 -15.03
N ARG A 89 -0.82 15.09 -14.39
CA ARG A 89 -1.41 16.44 -14.31
C ARG A 89 -0.77 17.27 -13.22
N VAL A 90 -0.46 16.65 -12.07
CA VAL A 90 0.29 17.28 -10.99
C VAL A 90 1.65 17.75 -11.50
N MET A 91 2.39 16.92 -12.23
CA MET A 91 3.68 17.31 -12.84
C MET A 91 3.54 18.44 -13.87
N ALA A 92 2.35 18.63 -14.45
CA ALA A 92 2.03 19.75 -15.34
C ALA A 92 1.55 21.01 -14.58
N GLY A 93 1.55 21.00 -13.24
CA GLY A 93 1.17 22.13 -12.38
C GLY A 93 -0.28 22.11 -11.88
N ASP A 94 -1.09 21.13 -12.29
CA ASP A 94 -2.45 20.93 -11.76
C ASP A 94 -2.40 20.16 -10.43
N CYS A 95 -1.84 20.81 -9.38
CA CYS A 95 -1.76 20.19 -8.06
C CYS A 95 -3.17 20.02 -7.42
N GLN A 96 -4.22 20.68 -7.95
CA GLN A 96 -5.60 20.58 -7.45
C GLN A 96 -6.20 19.19 -7.64
N LEU A 97 -5.89 18.50 -8.75
CA LEU A 97 -6.34 17.12 -8.94
C LEU A 97 -5.75 16.19 -7.87
N GLY A 98 -4.44 16.31 -7.59
CA GLY A 98 -3.78 15.52 -6.56
C GLY A 98 -4.42 15.73 -5.18
N ARG A 99 -4.69 16.99 -4.82
CA ARG A 99 -5.34 17.33 -3.54
C ARG A 99 -6.75 16.78 -3.37
N LYS A 100 -7.46 16.49 -4.47
CA LYS A 100 -8.78 15.84 -4.42
C LYS A 100 -8.68 14.32 -4.23
N ILE A 101 -7.59 13.72 -4.68
CA ILE A 101 -7.41 12.26 -4.68
C ILE A 101 -6.79 11.78 -3.38
N LEU A 102 -5.77 12.47 -2.84
CA LEU A 102 -5.05 12.03 -1.64
C LEU A 102 -5.96 11.79 -0.41
N PRO A 103 -6.98 12.63 -0.12
CA PRO A 103 -7.89 12.37 1.00
C PRO A 103 -8.73 11.10 0.85
N LEU A 104 -8.89 10.59 -0.38
CA LEU A 104 -9.64 9.35 -0.65
C LEU A 104 -8.80 8.10 -0.36
N LEU A 105 -7.49 8.25 -0.17
CA LEU A 105 -6.61 7.13 0.13
C LEU A 105 -6.87 6.59 1.53
N SER A 106 -7.02 7.45 2.54
CA SER A 106 -7.27 7.01 3.92
C SER A 106 -8.49 6.08 4.07
N PRO A 107 -9.69 6.42 3.56
CA PRO A 107 -10.82 5.48 3.63
C PRO A 107 -10.60 4.21 2.81
N TRP A 108 -9.93 4.29 1.65
CA TRP A 108 -9.59 3.10 0.86
C TRP A 108 -8.66 2.15 1.62
N PHE A 109 -7.61 2.65 2.26
CA PHE A 109 -6.70 1.83 3.08
C PHE A 109 -7.42 1.19 4.26
N ALA A 110 -8.29 1.94 4.94
CA ALA A 110 -9.06 1.39 6.06
C ALA A 110 -9.95 0.21 5.62
N GLU A 111 -10.58 0.32 4.44
CA GLU A 111 -11.39 -0.76 3.88
C GLU A 111 -10.54 -1.94 3.41
N HIS A 112 -9.46 -1.68 2.68
CA HIS A 112 -8.55 -2.72 2.16
C HIS A 112 -7.91 -3.54 3.28
N ILE A 113 -7.37 -2.88 4.31
CA ILE A 113 -6.76 -3.54 5.47
C ILE A 113 -7.79 -4.42 6.19
N SER A 114 -9.00 -3.89 6.40
CA SER A 114 -10.06 -4.60 7.11
C SER A 114 -10.59 -5.80 6.32
N ALA A 115 -10.74 -5.67 5.00
CA ALA A 115 -11.37 -6.69 4.16
C ALA A 115 -10.41 -7.79 3.67
N MET A 116 -9.14 -7.46 3.47
CA MET A 116 -8.19 -8.32 2.76
C MET A 116 -6.97 -8.65 3.61
N ASP A 117 -6.30 -7.64 4.15
CA ASP A 117 -5.00 -7.83 4.80
C ASP A 117 -5.12 -8.60 6.12
N THR A 118 -6.16 -8.34 6.90
CA THR A 118 -6.46 -9.09 8.14
C THR A 118 -6.81 -10.56 7.89
N VAL A 119 -7.43 -10.86 6.73
CA VAL A 119 -7.77 -12.25 6.36
C VAL A 119 -6.50 -13.04 6.09
N TRP A 120 -5.49 -12.40 5.52
CA TRP A 120 -4.18 -12.99 5.29
C TRP A 120 -3.37 -13.18 6.58
N ALA A 121 -3.38 -12.18 7.47
CA ALA A 121 -2.81 -12.31 8.81
C ALA A 121 -3.40 -13.51 9.58
N HIS A 122 -4.73 -13.70 9.49
CA HIS A 122 -5.38 -14.85 10.07
C HIS A 122 -5.02 -16.17 9.36
N ALA A 123 -4.91 -16.19 8.03
CA ALA A 123 -4.54 -17.38 7.27
C ALA A 123 -3.11 -17.85 7.59
N ALA A 124 -2.15 -16.93 7.72
CA ALA A 124 -0.77 -17.22 8.09
C ALA A 124 -0.64 -17.83 9.50
N CYS A 125 -1.53 -17.47 10.43
CA CYS A 125 -1.56 -18.05 11.77
C CYS A 125 -2.29 -19.40 11.88
N ARG A 126 -2.95 -19.90 10.83
CA ARG A 126 -3.60 -21.22 10.88
C ARG A 126 -2.60 -22.31 10.48
N PRO A 127 -2.29 -23.29 11.34
CA PRO A 127 -1.43 -24.40 10.96
C PRO A 127 -2.09 -25.18 9.81
N SER A 128 -1.31 -25.50 8.78
CA SER A 128 -1.74 -26.38 7.69
C SER A 128 -2.15 -27.73 8.29
N VAL A 129 -3.44 -28.05 8.24
CA VAL A 129 -3.91 -29.39 8.59
C VAL A 129 -3.33 -30.34 7.54
N PRO A 130 -2.50 -31.34 7.91
CA PRO A 130 -2.00 -32.30 6.95
C PRO A 130 -3.20 -33.05 6.38
N VAL A 131 -3.35 -33.06 5.06
CA VAL A 131 -4.29 -33.95 4.40
C VAL A 131 -3.75 -35.37 4.58
N GLU A 132 -4.33 -36.13 5.51
CA GLU A 132 -4.01 -37.55 5.64
C GLU A 132 -4.39 -38.24 4.32
N SER A 133 -3.38 -38.69 3.59
CA SER A 133 -3.53 -39.59 2.46
C SER A 133 -4.12 -40.89 3.00
N ARG A 134 -5.42 -41.13 2.75
CA ARG A 134 -6.03 -42.44 2.98
C ARG A 134 -5.34 -43.45 2.05
N ALA A 135 -4.68 -44.41 2.70
CA ALA A 135 -4.12 -45.63 2.10
C ALA A 135 -5.20 -46.49 1.44
#